data_AF-A0A920FKR3-F1
#
_entry.id   AF-A0A920FKR3-F1
#
_cell.length_a   1.000
_cell.length_b   1.000
_cell.length_c   1.000
_cell.angle_alpha   90.00
_cell.angle_beta   90.00
_cell.angle_gamma   90.00
#
_symmetry.space_group_name_H-M   'P 1'
#
loop_
_entity.id
_entity.type
_entity.pdbx_description
1 polymer ?
#
loop_
_entity_poly.entity_id
_entity_poly.type
_entity_poly.pdbx_seq_one_letter_code
_entity_poly.pdbx_strand_id
1 'polypeptide(L)'
;MDKQSREIKSGAQIVVATPGRLMDMIRRKMVKLNKVEYTVLDEADEMLNMGFKEDIDGILAHTPKEKRTWLFSATMPKGVAKIAKSYMEDPIEVTIGSKNIGAENIHHVCFHVNERERYQAVKRILDFHPNIYGLIFCRTRRTTQDIADKLLKDGYNAAPLHGDLSQMQRDKAMEKFREKTLQILVATDVAARGIDVDNISHVINYHLPDDIESYTHRSGRTARAGKKGESIAIVSNKDAHRIKQIEKKIKVSFENRELPTGIEICEQQLFRYVDKIKRVKINESELQKLLPSIQNELSSFSKDDLIKHMISLEFNQLLNYYEKVKANKPNKGPKGWAKDDQHERFFINLGYNKGLNKGGLLRLICSNTNLPSESVGELDLYNDFSFFEMEKSLSEKVLNSLENKQYDGKDFVVQIASKEGKKSSKGNSSKNRKNQRNKERSRRRR
;
A
#
# COMPACT_ATOMS: atom_id res chain seq x y z
N MET A 1 -17.52 -36.20 18.53
CA MET A 1 -16.04 -36.15 18.65
C MET A 1 -15.48 -35.54 17.39
N ASP A 2 -14.82 -34.38 17.50
CA ASP A 2 -14.12 -33.73 16.39
C ASP A 2 -13.02 -34.63 15.82
N LYS A 3 -12.71 -34.48 14.53
CA LYS A 3 -11.69 -35.26 13.79
C LYS A 3 -10.34 -35.32 14.54
N GLN A 4 -9.86 -34.17 15.04
CA GLN A 4 -8.62 -34.07 15.82
C GLN A 4 -8.60 -34.97 17.06
N SER A 5 -9.74 -35.10 17.77
CA SER A 5 -9.81 -35.95 18.96
C SER A 5 -9.73 -37.43 18.62
N ARG A 6 -10.20 -37.84 17.43
CA ARG A 6 -10.09 -39.21 16.96
C ARG A 6 -8.64 -39.54 16.58
N GLU A 7 -7.98 -38.64 15.86
CA GLU A 7 -6.58 -38.80 15.40
C GLU A 7 -5.59 -38.91 16.58
N ILE A 8 -5.76 -38.10 17.63
CA ILE A 8 -4.93 -38.24 18.83
C ILE A 8 -5.21 -39.57 19.55
N LYS A 9 -6.50 -39.95 19.67
CA LYS A 9 -6.89 -41.19 20.34
C LYS A 9 -6.45 -42.46 19.59
N SER A 10 -6.25 -42.39 18.28
CA SER A 10 -5.67 -43.48 17.50
C SER A 10 -4.18 -43.71 17.77
N GLY A 11 -3.54 -42.89 18.62
CA GLY A 11 -2.17 -43.09 19.07
C GLY A 11 -1.16 -42.24 18.31
N ALA A 12 -1.35 -40.92 18.29
CA ALA A 12 -0.39 -40.00 17.68
C ALA A 12 0.98 -40.04 18.40
N GLN A 13 2.05 -40.28 17.64
CA GLN A 13 3.43 -40.33 18.14
C GLN A 13 4.05 -38.93 18.24
N ILE A 14 3.66 -38.02 17.34
CA ILE A 14 4.11 -36.62 17.30
C ILE A 14 2.89 -35.72 17.29
N VAL A 15 2.87 -34.72 18.17
CA VAL A 15 1.81 -33.72 18.25
C VAL A 15 2.43 -32.34 18.07
N VAL A 16 2.02 -31.66 16.99
CA VAL A 16 2.38 -30.25 16.72
C VAL A 16 1.13 -29.41 16.93
N ALA A 17 1.20 -28.42 17.82
CA ALA A 17 0.05 -27.61 18.19
C ALA A 17 0.46 -26.22 18.70
N THR A 18 -0.42 -25.24 18.51
CA THR A 18 -0.28 -23.94 19.17
C THR A 18 -0.62 -24.07 20.66
N PRO A 19 0.05 -23.30 21.57
CA PRO A 19 -0.08 -23.50 23.01
C PRO A 19 -1.53 -23.47 23.51
N GLY A 20 -2.30 -22.47 23.12
CA GLY A 20 -3.70 -22.34 23.55
C GLY A 20 -4.58 -23.53 23.14
N ARG A 21 -4.38 -24.09 21.92
CA ARG A 21 -5.15 -25.27 21.48
C ARG A 21 -4.71 -26.52 22.23
N LEU A 22 -3.40 -26.72 22.41
CA LEU A 22 -2.90 -27.88 23.17
C LEU A 22 -3.39 -27.84 24.62
N MET A 23 -3.37 -26.67 25.26
CA MET A 23 -3.90 -26.49 26.61
C MET A 23 -5.40 -26.78 26.71
N ASP A 24 -6.22 -26.31 25.76
CA ASP A 24 -7.64 -26.68 25.70
C ASP A 24 -7.82 -28.20 25.58
N MET A 25 -7.00 -28.88 24.78
CA MET A 25 -7.05 -30.34 24.64
C MET A 25 -6.63 -31.08 25.91
N ILE A 26 -5.62 -30.58 26.63
CA ILE A 26 -5.21 -31.11 27.94
C ILE A 26 -6.36 -30.95 28.94
N ARG A 27 -6.94 -29.75 29.06
CA ARG A 27 -8.06 -29.45 29.98
C ARG A 27 -9.28 -30.35 29.70
N ARG A 28 -9.56 -30.62 28.43
CA ARG A 28 -10.63 -31.55 28.00
C ARG A 28 -10.27 -33.03 28.10
N LYS A 29 -9.08 -33.37 28.62
CA LYS A 29 -8.55 -34.74 28.74
C LYS A 29 -8.51 -35.48 27.39
N MET A 30 -8.33 -34.75 26.29
CA MET A 30 -8.27 -35.31 24.95
C MET A 30 -6.87 -35.81 24.59
N VAL A 31 -5.84 -35.25 25.24
CA VAL A 31 -4.43 -35.64 25.05
C VAL A 31 -3.80 -35.94 26.42
N LYS A 32 -2.87 -36.90 26.44
CA LYS A 32 -2.07 -37.24 27.62
C LYS A 32 -0.59 -37.10 27.24
N LEU A 33 0.13 -36.25 27.97
CA LEU A 33 1.54 -35.93 27.68
C LEU A 33 2.52 -36.64 28.63
N ASN A 34 2.04 -37.51 29.51
CA ASN A 34 2.84 -38.17 30.55
C ASN A 34 3.87 -39.19 30.05
N LYS A 35 3.89 -39.47 28.74
CA LYS A 35 4.89 -40.36 28.09
C LYS A 35 5.77 -39.61 27.09
N VAL A 36 5.72 -38.28 27.08
CA VAL A 36 6.52 -37.47 26.16
C VAL A 36 7.97 -37.47 26.63
N GLU A 37 8.84 -38.00 25.78
CA GLU A 37 10.30 -37.98 25.98
C GLU A 37 10.96 -36.73 25.39
N TYR A 38 10.32 -36.09 24.40
CA TYR A 38 10.85 -34.94 23.68
C TYR A 38 9.84 -33.80 23.62
N THR A 39 10.24 -32.63 24.06
CA THR A 39 9.47 -31.39 23.90
C THR A 39 10.26 -30.39 23.07
N VAL A 40 9.65 -29.90 21.99
CA VAL A 40 10.25 -28.87 21.14
C VAL A 40 9.44 -27.59 21.27
N LEU A 41 10.11 -26.50 21.63
CA LEU A 41 9.56 -25.14 21.62
C LEU A 41 10.18 -24.40 20.44
N ASP A 42 9.42 -24.25 19.36
CA ASP A 42 9.83 -23.51 18.17
C ASP A 42 9.25 -22.08 18.16
N GLU A 43 9.98 -21.12 17.60
CA GLU A 43 9.68 -19.68 17.66
C GLU A 43 9.31 -19.22 19.10
N ALA A 44 10.12 -19.59 20.11
CA ALA A 44 9.78 -19.43 21.52
C ALA A 44 9.59 -17.98 21.98
N ASP A 45 10.35 -17.03 21.42
CA ASP A 45 10.16 -15.59 21.61
C ASP A 45 8.78 -15.11 21.15
N GLU A 46 8.31 -15.61 20.01
CA GLU A 46 7.01 -15.25 19.46
C GLU A 46 5.86 -15.77 20.31
N MET A 47 5.94 -17.00 20.79
CA MET A 47 4.89 -17.53 21.67
C MET A 47 4.76 -16.68 22.95
N LEU A 48 5.86 -16.15 23.46
CA LEU A 48 5.85 -15.22 24.60
C LEU A 48 5.30 -13.84 24.24
N ASN A 49 5.65 -13.30 23.08
CA ASN A 49 5.10 -12.04 22.57
C ASN A 49 3.57 -12.11 22.41
N MET A 50 3.04 -13.29 22.09
CA MET A 50 1.60 -13.55 22.02
C MET A 50 0.89 -13.68 23.37
N GLY A 51 1.64 -13.67 24.48
CA GLY A 51 1.09 -13.88 25.82
C GLY A 51 0.82 -15.33 26.17
N PHE A 52 1.34 -16.31 25.42
CA PHE A 52 1.14 -17.74 25.71
C PHE A 52 2.02 -18.29 26.83
N LYS A 53 2.65 -17.44 27.63
CA LYS A 53 3.55 -17.88 28.69
C LYS A 53 2.87 -18.85 29.66
N GLU A 54 1.68 -18.48 30.15
CA GLU A 54 0.93 -19.32 31.10
C GLU A 54 0.50 -20.65 30.47
N ASP A 55 0.14 -20.62 29.18
CA ASP A 55 -0.20 -21.84 28.46
C ASP A 55 1.01 -22.75 28.28
N ILE A 56 2.19 -22.20 27.96
CA ILE A 56 3.44 -22.98 27.86
C ILE A 56 3.81 -23.58 29.20
N ASP A 57 3.79 -22.77 30.27
CA ASP A 57 4.06 -23.24 31.63
C ASP A 57 3.09 -24.38 32.00
N GLY A 58 1.81 -24.22 31.66
CA GLY A 58 0.78 -25.24 31.83
C GLY A 58 1.07 -26.53 31.04
N ILE A 59 1.46 -26.43 29.78
CA ILE A 59 1.80 -27.60 28.94
C ILE A 59 2.98 -28.35 29.55
N LEU A 60 4.07 -27.63 29.84
CA LEU A 60 5.32 -28.20 30.35
C LEU A 60 5.12 -28.86 31.71
N ALA A 61 4.24 -28.32 32.57
CA ALA A 61 3.86 -28.94 33.84
C ALA A 61 3.13 -30.27 33.69
N HIS A 62 2.48 -30.54 32.55
CA HIS A 62 1.81 -31.82 32.25
C HIS A 62 2.73 -32.84 31.56
N THR A 63 3.99 -32.46 31.28
CA THR A 63 5.01 -33.38 30.73
C THR A 63 5.85 -33.99 31.86
N PRO A 64 6.51 -35.14 31.62
CA PRO A 64 7.44 -35.74 32.59
C PRO A 64 8.56 -34.76 33.01
N LYS A 65 9.11 -34.97 34.21
CA LYS A 65 10.31 -34.23 34.65
C LYS A 65 11.51 -34.59 33.79
N GLU A 66 11.77 -35.90 33.65
CA GLU A 66 12.81 -36.44 32.78
C GLU A 66 12.32 -36.44 31.34
N LYS A 67 12.84 -35.50 30.54
CA LYS A 67 12.58 -35.36 29.11
C LYS A 67 13.69 -34.53 28.48
N ARG A 68 13.85 -34.65 27.16
CA ARG A 68 14.70 -33.79 26.36
C ARG A 68 13.89 -32.59 25.89
N THR A 69 14.31 -31.38 26.28
CA THR A 69 13.67 -30.14 25.85
C THR A 69 14.56 -29.44 24.84
N TRP A 70 14.05 -29.15 23.65
CA TRP A 70 14.73 -28.36 22.62
C TRP A 70 14.01 -27.02 22.48
N LEU A 71 14.78 -25.94 22.45
CA LEU A 71 14.24 -24.59 22.33
C LEU A 71 14.90 -23.90 21.15
N PHE A 72 14.08 -23.48 20.20
CA PHE A 72 14.47 -22.70 19.03
C PHE A 72 13.81 -21.31 19.12
N SER A 73 14.62 -20.28 18.87
CA SER A 73 14.18 -18.90 18.96
C SER A 73 15.07 -18.02 18.11
N ALA A 74 14.49 -17.07 17.37
CA ALA A 74 15.26 -16.11 16.60
C ALA A 74 15.95 -15.08 17.51
N THR A 75 15.30 -14.75 18.64
CA THR A 75 15.83 -13.84 19.65
C THR A 75 15.78 -14.46 21.05
N MET A 76 16.60 -13.94 21.96
CA MET A 76 16.65 -14.41 23.36
C MET A 76 16.22 -13.30 24.35
N PRO A 77 14.93 -12.94 24.42
CA PRO A 77 14.44 -12.03 25.45
C PRO A 77 14.40 -12.72 26.82
N LYS A 78 14.32 -11.93 27.90
CA LYS A 78 14.34 -12.42 29.29
C LYS A 78 13.30 -13.53 29.56
N GLY A 79 12.15 -13.45 28.91
CA GLY A 79 11.10 -14.46 29.04
C GLY A 79 11.53 -15.84 28.50
N VAL A 80 12.15 -15.89 27.31
CA VAL A 80 12.64 -17.14 26.71
C VAL A 80 13.77 -17.71 27.57
N ALA A 81 14.72 -16.86 27.99
CA ALA A 81 15.80 -17.27 28.89
C ALA A 81 15.28 -17.86 30.20
N LYS A 82 14.16 -17.33 30.73
CA LYS A 82 13.51 -17.88 31.92
C LYS A 82 12.88 -19.25 31.67
N ILE A 83 12.24 -19.46 30.52
CA ILE A 83 11.73 -20.79 30.13
C ILE A 83 12.88 -21.78 30.04
N ALA A 84 13.95 -21.43 29.33
CA ALA A 84 15.13 -22.29 29.18
C ALA A 84 15.68 -22.69 30.56
N LYS A 85 15.88 -21.72 31.46
CA LYS A 85 16.38 -21.96 32.82
C LYS A 85 15.42 -22.78 33.70
N SER A 86 14.11 -22.71 33.47
CA SER A 86 13.12 -23.38 34.32
C SER A 86 12.82 -24.82 33.89
N TYR A 87 12.97 -25.12 32.58
CA TYR A 87 12.51 -26.39 32.00
C TYR A 87 13.57 -27.14 31.20
N MET A 88 14.80 -26.63 31.13
CA MET A 88 15.95 -27.31 30.54
C MET A 88 17.02 -27.49 31.62
N GLU A 89 17.62 -28.67 31.65
CA GLU A 89 18.74 -29.01 32.52
C GLU A 89 20.03 -28.98 31.68
N ASP A 90 21.01 -28.18 32.11
CA ASP A 90 22.30 -27.96 31.45
C ASP A 90 22.23 -27.88 29.90
N PRO A 91 21.48 -26.91 29.33
CA PRO A 91 21.24 -26.87 27.90
C PRO A 91 22.50 -26.47 27.12
N ILE A 92 22.79 -27.20 26.04
CA ILE A 92 23.79 -26.79 25.05
C ILE A 92 23.25 -25.61 24.25
N GLU A 93 23.89 -24.46 24.37
CA GLU A 93 23.51 -23.25 23.64
C GLU A 93 24.28 -23.16 22.31
N VAL A 94 23.54 -23.15 21.20
CA VAL A 94 24.10 -22.97 19.86
C VAL A 94 23.56 -21.66 19.29
N THR A 95 24.44 -20.68 19.10
CA THR A 95 24.10 -19.40 18.46
C THR A 95 24.66 -19.35 17.05
N ILE A 96 23.80 -19.20 16.05
CA ILE A 96 24.20 -19.10 14.64
C ILE A 96 24.13 -17.63 14.20
N GLY A 97 25.28 -17.10 13.78
CA GLY A 97 25.41 -15.74 13.24
C GLY A 97 25.53 -14.64 14.30
N SER A 98 26.02 -13.47 13.88
CA SER A 98 25.67 -12.22 14.57
C SER A 98 24.17 -11.98 14.32
N LYS A 99 23.44 -11.39 15.29
CA LYS A 99 21.97 -11.18 15.29
C LYS A 99 21.33 -10.57 14.01
N ASN A 100 22.11 -10.23 12.98
CA ASN A 100 21.73 -9.39 11.85
C ASN A 100 21.97 -9.98 10.45
N ILE A 101 22.47 -11.21 10.27
CA ILE A 101 22.88 -11.71 8.93
C ILE A 101 21.70 -11.77 7.93
N GLY A 102 20.47 -12.05 8.39
CA GLY A 102 19.28 -12.02 7.53
C GLY A 102 18.94 -10.63 6.98
N ALA A 103 19.46 -9.56 7.59
CA ALA A 103 19.17 -8.18 7.20
C ALA A 103 20.00 -7.67 6.01
N GLU A 104 21.16 -8.26 5.72
CA GLU A 104 22.07 -7.70 4.70
C GLU A 104 21.48 -7.75 3.27
N ASN A 105 20.65 -8.76 2.97
CA ASN A 105 20.00 -8.91 1.67
C ASN A 105 18.61 -8.26 1.61
N ILE A 106 18.17 -7.62 2.70
CA ILE A 106 16.89 -6.93 2.76
C ILE A 106 17.14 -5.43 2.60
N HIS A 107 16.55 -4.88 1.55
CA HIS A 107 16.53 -3.44 1.34
C HIS A 107 15.34 -2.84 2.09
N HIS A 108 15.62 -2.00 3.10
CA HIS A 108 14.60 -1.40 3.96
C HIS A 108 14.22 0.00 3.44
N VAL A 109 12.94 0.18 3.10
CA VAL A 109 12.42 1.44 2.53
C VAL A 109 11.29 1.96 3.40
N CYS A 110 11.19 3.28 3.56
CA CYS A 110 10.02 3.91 4.19
C CYS A 110 9.41 5.00 3.31
N PHE A 111 8.07 5.01 3.28
CA PHE A 111 7.27 6.04 2.62
C PHE A 111 6.48 6.80 3.68
N HIS A 112 6.70 8.11 3.76
CA HIS A 112 5.99 8.99 4.69
C HIS A 112 4.66 9.45 4.09
N VAL A 113 3.55 9.06 4.70
CA VAL A 113 2.20 9.33 4.20
C VAL A 113 1.24 9.68 5.33
N ASN A 114 0.15 10.37 5.02
CA ASN A 114 -0.93 10.54 5.99
C ASN A 114 -1.66 9.22 6.21
N GLU A 115 -2.19 9.01 7.42
CA GLU A 115 -2.92 7.80 7.80
C GLU A 115 -4.05 7.45 6.82
N ARG A 116 -4.77 8.48 6.34
CA ARG A 116 -5.88 8.34 5.38
C ARG A 116 -5.43 7.91 3.99
N GLU A 117 -4.17 8.11 3.66
CA GLU A 117 -3.58 7.87 2.33
C GLU A 117 -2.83 6.54 2.26
N ARG A 118 -2.69 5.79 3.36
CA ARG A 118 -1.97 4.51 3.41
C ARG A 118 -2.39 3.53 2.33
N TYR A 119 -3.70 3.37 2.10
CA TYR A 119 -4.21 2.48 1.06
C TYR A 119 -3.77 2.94 -0.34
N GLN A 120 -3.85 4.24 -0.64
CA GLN A 120 -3.42 4.79 -1.91
C GLN A 120 -1.90 4.67 -2.10
N ALA A 121 -1.14 4.80 -1.02
CA ALA A 121 0.30 4.58 -1.02
C ALA A 121 0.64 3.13 -1.40
N VAL A 122 0.00 2.15 -0.75
CA VAL A 122 0.16 0.74 -1.10
C VAL A 122 -0.20 0.49 -2.56
N LYS A 123 -1.34 1.00 -3.03
CA LYS A 123 -1.76 0.85 -4.42
C LYS A 123 -0.69 1.33 -5.41
N ARG A 124 -0.11 2.52 -5.16
CA ARG A 124 0.96 3.08 -6.01
C ARG A 124 2.21 2.22 -6.00
N ILE A 125 2.59 1.68 -4.84
CA ILE A 125 3.73 0.77 -4.71
C ILE A 125 3.47 -0.51 -5.52
N LEU A 126 2.28 -1.10 -5.40
CA LEU A 126 1.90 -2.29 -6.19
C LEU A 126 1.92 -2.01 -7.69
N ASP A 127 1.40 -0.86 -8.11
CA ASP A 127 1.36 -0.48 -9.52
C ASP A 127 2.76 -0.19 -10.10
N PHE A 128 3.67 0.32 -9.28
CA PHE A 128 5.06 0.55 -9.67
C PHE A 128 5.87 -0.76 -9.73
N HIS A 129 5.47 -1.79 -8.97
CA HIS A 129 6.10 -3.11 -8.94
C HIS A 129 5.18 -4.19 -9.55
N PRO A 130 5.05 -4.26 -10.88
CA PRO A 130 4.05 -5.12 -11.49
C PRO A 130 4.24 -6.63 -11.32
N ASN A 131 5.47 -7.07 -11.03
CA ASN A 131 5.81 -8.48 -10.77
C ASN A 131 5.89 -8.77 -9.27
N ILE A 132 5.27 -7.93 -8.44
CA ILE A 132 5.31 -8.07 -7.00
C ILE A 132 4.70 -9.40 -6.57
N TYR A 133 5.46 -10.12 -5.78
CA TYR A 133 4.98 -11.22 -4.97
C TYR A 133 5.14 -10.81 -3.50
N GLY A 134 4.02 -10.40 -2.91
CA GLY A 134 4.00 -9.49 -1.76
C GLY A 134 3.24 -10.03 -0.55
N LEU A 135 3.76 -9.72 0.64
CA LEU A 135 3.11 -9.97 1.92
C LEU A 135 2.86 -8.65 2.65
N ILE A 136 1.59 -8.28 2.85
CA ILE A 136 1.19 -7.03 3.47
C ILE A 136 0.76 -7.29 4.92
N PHE A 137 1.45 -6.70 5.88
CA PHE A 137 1.12 -6.83 7.30
C PHE A 137 0.22 -5.70 7.80
N CYS A 138 -0.90 -6.07 8.43
CA CYS A 138 -1.83 -5.17 9.09
C CYS A 138 -1.97 -5.51 10.58
N ARG A 139 -2.27 -4.50 11.41
CA ARG A 139 -2.43 -4.67 12.86
C ARG A 139 -3.68 -5.46 13.25
N THR A 140 -4.80 -5.28 12.54
CA THR A 140 -6.10 -5.87 12.94
C THR A 140 -6.70 -6.73 11.84
N ARG A 141 -7.47 -7.76 12.23
CA ARG A 141 -8.19 -8.67 11.33
C ARG A 141 -9.13 -7.90 10.40
N ARG A 142 -9.83 -6.91 10.94
CA ARG A 142 -10.74 -6.04 10.17
C ARG A 142 -10.01 -5.24 9.10
N THR A 143 -8.86 -4.66 9.42
CA THR A 143 -8.03 -3.97 8.43
C THR A 143 -7.52 -4.94 7.37
N THR A 144 -7.04 -6.12 7.77
CA THR A 144 -6.59 -7.15 6.84
C THR A 144 -7.66 -7.50 5.81
N GLN A 145 -8.90 -7.74 6.26
CA GLN A 145 -10.04 -8.02 5.38
C GLN A 145 -10.35 -6.83 4.46
N ASP A 146 -10.50 -5.62 5.02
CA ASP A 146 -10.83 -4.41 4.26
C ASP A 146 -9.79 -4.09 3.16
N ILE A 147 -8.50 -4.25 3.46
CA ILE A 147 -7.42 -4.00 2.49
C ILE A 147 -7.43 -5.07 1.39
N ALA A 148 -7.60 -6.34 1.73
CA ALA A 148 -7.69 -7.42 0.74
C ALA A 148 -8.89 -7.22 -0.20
N ASP A 149 -10.06 -6.86 0.34
CA ASP A 149 -11.28 -6.62 -0.44
C ASP A 149 -11.13 -5.42 -1.38
N LYS A 150 -10.51 -4.33 -0.90
CA LYS A 150 -10.23 -3.15 -1.74
C LYS A 150 -9.25 -3.47 -2.86
N LEU A 151 -8.18 -4.21 -2.57
CA LEU A 151 -7.21 -4.65 -3.57
C LEU A 151 -7.88 -5.56 -4.61
N LEU A 152 -8.72 -6.50 -4.18
CA LEU A 152 -9.46 -7.37 -5.10
C LEU A 152 -10.40 -6.56 -6.01
N LYS A 153 -11.12 -5.57 -5.44
CA LYS A 153 -11.98 -4.66 -6.20
C LYS A 153 -11.20 -3.80 -7.21
N ASP A 154 -9.98 -3.42 -6.86
CA ASP A 154 -9.07 -2.67 -7.72
C ASP A 154 -8.34 -3.57 -8.75
N GLY A 155 -8.64 -4.88 -8.78
CA GLY A 155 -8.14 -5.82 -9.79
C GLY A 155 -6.84 -6.54 -9.42
N TYR A 156 -6.35 -6.41 -8.19
CA TYR A 156 -5.19 -7.18 -7.72
C TYR A 156 -5.60 -8.57 -7.23
N ASN A 157 -4.77 -9.57 -7.52
CA ASN A 157 -4.93 -10.91 -6.97
C ASN A 157 -4.46 -10.94 -5.50
N ALA A 158 -5.34 -10.49 -4.60
CA ALA A 158 -5.11 -10.37 -3.17
C ALA A 158 -6.10 -11.19 -2.33
N ALA A 159 -5.63 -11.76 -1.21
CA ALA A 159 -6.48 -12.47 -0.26
C ALA A 159 -6.08 -12.16 1.20
N PRO A 160 -7.04 -12.18 2.14
CA PRO A 160 -6.76 -11.98 3.55
C PRO A 160 -6.27 -13.29 4.22
N LEU A 161 -5.47 -13.14 5.28
CA LEU A 161 -5.08 -14.21 6.18
C LEU A 161 -5.10 -13.70 7.63
N HIS A 162 -6.13 -14.08 8.39
CA HIS A 162 -6.32 -13.63 9.77
C HIS A 162 -7.12 -14.62 10.64
N GLY A 163 -7.18 -14.30 11.94
CA GLY A 163 -7.83 -15.09 12.99
C GLY A 163 -9.28 -15.53 12.69
N ASP A 164 -10.09 -14.67 12.07
CA ASP A 164 -11.52 -14.95 11.87
C ASP A 164 -11.82 -15.84 10.65
N LEU A 165 -10.81 -16.18 9.84
CA LEU A 165 -11.00 -17.12 8.74
C LEU A 165 -11.07 -18.56 9.27
N SER A 166 -11.98 -19.34 8.70
CA SER A 166 -12.01 -20.79 8.91
C SER A 166 -10.71 -21.43 8.42
N GLN A 167 -10.35 -22.59 8.98
CA GLN A 167 -9.13 -23.29 8.59
C GLN A 167 -9.09 -23.59 7.08
N MET A 168 -10.21 -24.04 6.51
CA MET A 168 -10.37 -24.27 5.07
C MET A 168 -10.09 -23.00 4.24
N GLN A 169 -10.55 -21.82 4.68
CA GLN A 169 -10.26 -20.57 3.98
C GLN A 169 -8.78 -20.20 4.06
N ARG A 170 -8.14 -20.41 5.22
CA ARG A 170 -6.70 -20.19 5.40
C ARG A 170 -5.88 -21.10 4.50
N ASP A 171 -6.21 -22.39 4.49
CA ASP A 171 -5.52 -23.40 3.67
C ASP A 171 -5.62 -23.05 2.18
N LYS A 172 -6.82 -22.67 1.70
CA LYS A 172 -7.05 -22.24 0.32
C LYS A 172 -6.29 -20.97 -0.06
N ALA A 173 -6.23 -19.98 0.84
CA ALA A 173 -5.47 -18.76 0.61
C ALA A 173 -3.96 -19.05 0.52
N MET A 174 -3.47 -19.91 1.42
CA MET A 174 -2.07 -20.33 1.47
C MET A 174 -1.65 -21.19 0.29
N GLU A 175 -2.51 -22.11 -0.15
CA GLU A 175 -2.32 -22.93 -1.35
C GLU A 175 -2.15 -22.03 -2.58
N LYS A 176 -3.12 -21.14 -2.84
CA LYS A 176 -3.03 -20.18 -3.95
C LYS A 176 -1.80 -19.28 -3.89
N PHE A 177 -1.42 -18.88 -2.67
CA PHE A 177 -0.22 -18.07 -2.48
C PHE A 177 1.04 -18.86 -2.83
N ARG A 178 1.21 -20.10 -2.34
CA ARG A 178 2.35 -20.98 -2.68
C ARG A 178 2.45 -21.28 -4.18
N GLU A 179 1.31 -21.48 -4.83
CA GLU A 179 1.22 -21.70 -6.28
C GLU A 179 1.46 -20.43 -7.11
N LYS A 180 1.62 -19.26 -6.47
CA LYS A 180 1.76 -17.94 -7.09
C LYS A 180 0.59 -17.52 -7.97
N THR A 181 -0.55 -18.19 -7.87
CA THR A 181 -1.81 -17.75 -8.48
C THR A 181 -2.37 -16.54 -7.73
N LEU A 182 -2.09 -16.45 -6.43
CA LEU A 182 -2.26 -15.26 -5.63
C LEU A 182 -0.92 -14.50 -5.53
N GLN A 183 -0.91 -13.22 -5.90
CA GLN A 183 0.31 -12.40 -5.87
C GLN A 183 0.51 -11.70 -4.52
N ILE A 184 -0.59 -11.36 -3.85
CA ILE A 184 -0.56 -10.55 -2.63
C ILE A 184 -1.33 -11.26 -1.53
N LEU A 185 -0.65 -11.49 -0.41
CA LEU A 185 -1.28 -11.96 0.81
C LEU A 185 -1.34 -10.81 1.81
N VAL A 186 -2.52 -10.50 2.33
CA VAL A 186 -2.69 -9.49 3.38
C VAL A 186 -2.90 -10.22 4.70
N ALA A 187 -2.07 -10.00 5.70
CA ALA A 187 -2.08 -10.81 6.91
C ALA A 187 -1.95 -10.00 8.20
N THR A 188 -2.42 -10.59 9.30
CA THR A 188 -2.04 -10.21 10.67
C THR A 188 -0.81 -10.98 11.10
N ASP A 189 -0.02 -10.46 12.05
CA ASP A 189 1.17 -11.15 12.59
C ASP A 189 0.89 -12.60 12.98
N VAL A 190 -0.18 -12.81 13.76
CA VAL A 190 -0.57 -14.13 14.26
C VAL A 190 -0.80 -15.14 13.14
N ALA A 191 -1.40 -14.69 12.04
CA ALA A 191 -1.80 -15.58 10.96
C ALA A 191 -0.68 -15.79 9.94
N ALA A 192 0.32 -14.90 9.90
CA ALA A 192 1.47 -14.99 9.02
C ALA A 192 2.72 -15.63 9.66
N ARG A 193 2.65 -16.00 10.95
CA ARG A 193 3.67 -16.82 11.61
C ARG A 193 3.76 -18.20 10.96
N GLY A 194 4.98 -18.71 10.81
CA GLY A 194 5.20 -19.98 10.12
C GLY A 194 4.77 -20.01 8.65
N ILE A 195 4.52 -18.86 8.00
CA ILE A 195 4.43 -18.83 6.53
C ILE A 195 5.78 -19.26 6.01
N ASP A 196 5.82 -20.49 5.53
CA ASP A 196 6.91 -21.06 4.78
C ASP A 196 6.57 -20.99 3.30
N VAL A 197 6.97 -19.86 2.71
CA VAL A 197 6.74 -19.54 1.31
C VAL A 197 8.02 -18.92 0.79
N ASP A 198 8.62 -19.60 -0.19
CA ASP A 198 9.83 -19.13 -0.82
C ASP A 198 9.55 -17.93 -1.73
N ASN A 199 10.57 -17.09 -1.89
CA ASN A 199 10.63 -16.05 -2.90
C ASN A 199 9.64 -14.89 -2.75
N ILE A 200 9.10 -14.63 -1.56
CA ILE A 200 8.42 -13.36 -1.30
C ILE A 200 9.42 -12.25 -1.64
N SER A 201 9.03 -11.40 -2.57
CA SER A 201 9.90 -10.34 -3.09
C SER A 201 9.81 -9.09 -2.22
N HIS A 202 8.60 -8.78 -1.75
CA HIS A 202 8.31 -7.56 -1.02
C HIS A 202 7.49 -7.87 0.24
N VAL A 203 7.93 -7.35 1.37
CA VAL A 203 7.14 -7.29 2.59
C VAL A 203 6.70 -5.86 2.79
N ILE A 204 5.40 -5.61 2.91
CA ILE A 204 4.84 -4.27 3.11
C ILE A 204 4.24 -4.20 4.51
N ASN A 205 4.86 -3.41 5.38
CA ASN A 205 4.31 -3.04 6.68
C ASN A 205 3.30 -1.91 6.49
N TYR A 206 2.03 -2.27 6.22
CA TYR A 206 0.94 -1.28 6.16
C TYR A 206 0.82 -0.55 7.50
N HIS A 207 0.92 -1.30 8.59
CA HIS A 207 1.12 -0.76 9.94
C HIS A 207 2.46 -1.27 10.46
N LEU A 208 3.28 -0.41 11.08
CA LEU A 208 4.45 -0.89 11.81
C LEU A 208 4.04 -1.77 13.00
N PRO A 209 4.82 -2.82 13.33
CA PRO A 209 4.53 -3.68 14.47
C PRO A 209 4.69 -2.96 15.82
N ASP A 210 4.05 -3.53 16.84
CA ASP A 210 4.03 -3.27 18.31
C ASP A 210 5.39 -3.35 19.02
N ASP A 211 6.27 -4.18 18.48
CA ASP A 211 7.60 -4.49 19.01
C ASP A 211 8.62 -4.63 17.87
N ILE A 212 9.91 -4.65 18.22
CA ILE A 212 11.00 -4.60 17.24
C ILE A 212 11.29 -6.02 16.71
N GLU A 213 11.14 -7.02 17.56
CA GLU A 213 11.28 -8.44 17.25
C GLU A 213 10.31 -8.85 16.12
N SER A 214 9.05 -8.43 16.22
CA SER A 214 8.04 -8.61 15.17
C SER A 214 8.45 -7.96 13.85
N TYR A 215 9.14 -6.80 13.86
CA TYR A 215 9.63 -6.21 12.62
C TYR A 215 10.65 -7.11 11.93
N THR A 216 11.62 -7.63 12.68
CA THR A 216 12.63 -8.57 12.16
C THR A 216 11.97 -9.80 11.56
N HIS A 217 10.94 -10.35 12.23
CA HIS A 217 10.20 -11.52 11.74
C HIS A 217 9.38 -11.25 10.49
N ARG A 218 8.79 -10.05 10.37
CA ARG A 218 8.09 -9.62 9.17
C ARG A 218 9.05 -9.45 8.01
N SER A 219 10.12 -8.66 8.19
CA SER A 219 11.09 -8.42 7.12
C SER A 219 11.79 -9.71 6.68
N GLY A 220 12.05 -10.64 7.61
CA GLY A 220 12.61 -11.96 7.31
C GLY A 220 11.69 -12.90 6.52
N ARG A 221 10.47 -12.47 6.14
CA ARG A 221 9.63 -13.21 5.20
C ARG A 221 10.08 -13.01 3.75
N THR A 222 10.86 -11.97 3.45
CA THR A 222 11.55 -11.79 2.17
C THR A 222 13.03 -12.19 2.27
N ALA A 223 13.77 -12.08 1.17
CA ALA A 223 15.22 -12.31 1.08
C ALA A 223 15.70 -13.70 1.58
N ARG A 224 14.86 -14.73 1.43
CA ARG A 224 15.21 -16.12 1.78
C ARG A 224 16.11 -16.75 0.72
N ALA A 225 16.89 -17.74 1.14
CA ALA A 225 17.78 -18.54 0.28
C ALA A 225 18.77 -17.69 -0.57
N GLY A 226 19.31 -16.60 0.01
CA GLY A 226 20.31 -15.75 -0.63
C GLY A 226 19.79 -14.77 -1.68
N LYS A 227 18.46 -14.66 -1.85
CA LYS A 227 17.84 -13.69 -2.76
C LYS A 227 17.75 -12.31 -2.13
N LYS A 228 17.75 -11.26 -2.96
CA LYS A 228 17.43 -9.90 -2.51
C LYS A 228 15.93 -9.76 -2.27
N GLY A 229 15.57 -8.94 -1.29
CA GLY A 229 14.19 -8.65 -0.93
C GLY A 229 14.01 -7.21 -0.49
N GLU A 230 12.79 -6.68 -0.60
CA GLU A 230 12.46 -5.36 -0.08
C GLU A 230 11.50 -5.44 1.11
N SER A 231 11.80 -4.69 2.17
CA SER A 231 10.93 -4.48 3.32
C SER A 231 10.49 -3.02 3.34
N ILE A 232 9.25 -2.79 2.92
CA ILE A 232 8.65 -1.46 2.80
C ILE A 232 7.84 -1.14 4.06
N ALA A 233 8.03 0.04 4.61
CA ALA A 233 7.24 0.57 5.72
C ALA A 233 6.42 1.78 5.28
N ILE A 234 5.10 1.72 5.54
CA ILE A 234 4.21 2.85 5.32
C ILE A 234 4.08 3.62 6.64
N VAL A 235 4.75 4.78 6.72
CA VAL A 235 5.00 5.50 7.97
C VAL A 235 4.14 6.76 8.02
N SER A 236 3.42 6.94 9.12
CA SER A 236 2.75 8.20 9.45
C SER A 236 3.59 9.04 10.42
N ASN A 237 3.21 10.29 10.68
CA ASN A 237 3.90 11.13 11.68
C ASN A 237 3.96 10.48 13.08
N LYS A 238 2.99 9.62 13.43
CA LYS A 238 2.98 8.90 14.72
C LYS A 238 4.02 7.79 14.79
N ASP A 239 4.47 7.30 13.64
CA ASP A 239 5.36 6.17 13.48
C ASP A 239 6.84 6.59 13.43
N ALA A 240 7.13 7.89 13.32
CA ALA A 240 8.49 8.42 13.12
C ALA A 240 9.47 8.04 14.25
N HIS A 241 9.03 8.06 15.52
CA HIS A 241 9.87 7.64 16.63
C HIS A 241 10.17 6.13 16.58
N ARG A 242 9.21 5.36 16.11
CA ARG A 242 9.26 3.89 16.02
C ARG A 242 10.32 3.43 15.02
N ILE A 243 10.35 4.06 13.84
CA ILE A 243 11.37 3.76 12.82
C ILE A 243 12.78 3.95 13.39
N LYS A 244 13.04 5.08 14.06
CA LYS A 244 14.35 5.34 14.68
C LYS A 244 14.74 4.30 15.73
N GLN A 245 13.76 3.79 16.50
CA GLN A 245 14.01 2.72 17.47
C GLN A 245 14.36 1.40 16.79
N ILE A 246 13.64 1.05 15.71
CA ILE A 246 13.90 -0.15 14.90
C ILE A 246 15.30 -0.07 14.28
N GLU A 247 15.65 1.06 13.65
CA GLU A 247 16.98 1.30 13.05
C GLU A 247 18.10 1.11 14.07
N LYS A 248 17.97 1.72 15.25
CA LYS A 248 19.00 1.64 16.30
C LYS A 248 19.19 0.21 16.83
N LYS A 249 18.10 -0.54 17.02
CA LYS A 249 18.17 -1.86 17.66
C LYS A 249 18.56 -2.96 16.67
N ILE A 250 18.08 -2.89 15.43
CA ILE A 250 18.40 -3.86 14.37
C ILE A 250 19.69 -3.47 13.65
N LYS A 251 20.17 -2.22 13.81
CA LYS A 251 21.35 -1.67 13.12
C LYS A 251 21.21 -1.70 11.60
N VAL A 252 20.01 -1.35 11.11
CA VAL A 252 19.71 -1.14 9.69
C VAL A 252 19.25 0.30 9.49
N SER A 253 19.43 0.83 8.29
CA SER A 253 18.92 2.15 7.88
C SER A 253 17.73 1.99 6.94
N PHE A 254 16.68 2.78 7.13
CA PHE A 254 15.60 2.87 6.16
C PHE A 254 15.92 3.95 5.12
N GLU A 255 15.86 3.59 3.84
CA GLU A 255 15.87 4.57 2.77
C GLU A 255 14.52 5.30 2.75
N ASN A 256 14.54 6.62 2.90
CA ASN A 256 13.35 7.44 2.71
C ASN A 256 13.09 7.61 1.22
N ARG A 257 11.95 7.12 0.74
CA ARG A 257 11.51 7.33 -0.66
C ARG A 257 10.22 8.13 -0.72
N GLU A 258 10.09 8.90 -1.80
CA GLU A 258 8.83 9.51 -2.18
C GLU A 258 7.95 8.50 -2.92
N LEU A 259 6.64 8.60 -2.76
CA LEU A 259 5.73 7.73 -3.49
C LEU A 259 5.85 7.97 -4.99
N PRO A 260 5.90 6.91 -5.82
CA PRO A 260 5.90 7.04 -7.26
C PRO A 260 4.77 7.94 -7.74
N THR A 261 5.11 8.81 -8.67
CA THR A 261 4.18 9.66 -9.38
C THR A 261 3.36 8.81 -10.36
N GLY A 262 2.21 9.33 -10.76
CA GLY A 262 1.39 8.65 -11.77
C GLY A 262 2.13 8.42 -13.09
N ILE A 263 3.07 9.31 -13.45
CA ILE A 263 3.85 9.19 -14.69
C ILE A 263 4.80 8.00 -14.58
N GLU A 264 5.59 7.93 -13.51
CA GLU A 264 6.55 6.83 -13.27
C GLU A 264 5.83 5.48 -13.19
N ILE A 265 4.64 5.44 -12.59
CA ILE A 265 3.80 4.23 -12.56
C ILE A 265 3.36 3.83 -13.98
N CYS A 266 2.87 4.79 -14.77
CA CYS A 266 2.46 4.52 -16.15
C CYS A 266 3.63 4.01 -16.99
N GLU A 267 4.82 4.62 -16.85
CA GLU A 267 6.04 4.16 -17.52
C GLU A 267 6.39 2.72 -17.15
N GLN A 268 6.44 2.37 -15.86
CA GLN A 268 6.74 1.00 -15.41
C GLN A 268 5.73 -0.01 -15.93
N GLN A 269 4.43 0.30 -15.88
CA GLN A 269 3.42 -0.61 -16.40
C GLN A 269 3.48 -0.75 -17.93
N LEU A 270 3.80 0.33 -18.65
CA LEU A 270 4.00 0.31 -20.09
C LEU A 270 5.17 -0.62 -20.45
N PHE A 271 6.31 -0.51 -19.76
CA PHE A 271 7.46 -1.38 -19.99
C PHE A 271 7.12 -2.84 -19.79
N ARG A 272 6.36 -3.18 -18.73
CA ARG A 272 5.86 -4.55 -18.54
C ARG A 272 5.00 -5.02 -19.71
N TYR A 273 4.09 -4.17 -20.19
CA TYR A 273 3.21 -4.55 -21.29
C TYR A 273 3.99 -4.81 -22.58
N VAL A 274 4.99 -3.97 -22.87
CA VAL A 274 5.93 -4.18 -23.98
C VAL A 274 6.69 -5.50 -23.80
N ASP A 275 7.18 -5.79 -22.60
CA ASP A 275 7.84 -7.07 -22.31
C ASP A 275 6.91 -8.27 -22.46
N LYS A 276 5.63 -8.12 -22.12
CA LYS A 276 4.61 -9.14 -22.34
C LYS A 276 4.45 -9.40 -23.84
N ILE A 277 4.30 -8.35 -24.65
CA ILE A 277 4.20 -8.46 -26.12
C ILE A 277 5.42 -9.20 -26.69
N LYS A 278 6.64 -8.87 -26.25
CA LYS A 278 7.88 -9.51 -26.70
C LYS A 278 7.95 -11.01 -26.38
N ARG A 279 7.29 -11.47 -25.31
CA ARG A 279 7.37 -12.86 -24.84
C ARG A 279 6.24 -13.75 -25.36
N VAL A 280 5.21 -13.18 -26.00
CA VAL A 280 4.12 -13.96 -26.58
C VAL A 280 4.67 -14.84 -27.69
N LYS A 281 4.44 -16.15 -27.58
CA LYS A 281 4.74 -17.10 -28.66
C LYS A 281 3.68 -16.94 -29.75
N ILE A 282 4.11 -16.57 -30.94
CA ILE A 282 3.23 -16.38 -32.08
C ILE A 282 3.05 -17.73 -32.79
N ASN A 283 1.80 -18.19 -32.92
CA ASN A 283 1.49 -19.35 -33.74
C ASN A 283 1.36 -18.92 -35.21
N GLU A 284 2.48 -18.96 -35.93
CA GLU A 284 2.51 -18.48 -37.32
C GLU A 284 1.52 -19.22 -38.24
N SER A 285 1.31 -20.52 -38.02
CA SER A 285 0.48 -21.36 -38.90
C SER A 285 -1.01 -20.96 -38.94
N GLU A 286 -1.56 -20.51 -37.82
CA GLU A 286 -2.96 -20.04 -37.73
C GLU A 286 -3.09 -18.58 -38.19
N LEU A 287 -2.08 -17.76 -37.87
CA LEU A 287 -2.07 -16.33 -38.21
C LEU A 287 -1.84 -16.08 -39.70
N GLN A 288 -1.13 -16.96 -40.41
CA GLN A 288 -0.77 -16.77 -41.82
C GLN A 288 -1.99 -16.60 -42.74
N LYS A 289 -3.13 -17.22 -42.40
CA LYS A 289 -4.37 -17.12 -43.19
C LYS A 289 -5.14 -15.82 -42.95
N LEU A 290 -4.99 -15.21 -41.78
CA LEU A 290 -5.72 -14.00 -41.36
C LEU A 290 -4.88 -12.73 -41.54
N LEU A 291 -3.55 -12.86 -41.49
CA LEU A 291 -2.58 -11.77 -41.59
C LEU A 291 -2.80 -10.86 -42.80
N PRO A 292 -3.02 -11.37 -44.03
CA PRO A 292 -3.20 -10.50 -45.20
C PRO A 292 -4.45 -9.62 -45.09
N SER A 293 -5.57 -10.17 -44.61
CA SER A 293 -6.81 -9.41 -44.41
C SER A 293 -6.64 -8.33 -43.33
N ILE A 294 -5.98 -8.68 -42.22
CA ILE A 294 -5.72 -7.74 -41.11
C ILE A 294 -4.71 -6.65 -41.54
N GLN A 295 -3.68 -6.99 -42.31
CA GLN A 295 -2.72 -6.02 -42.83
C GLN A 295 -3.35 -5.01 -43.79
N ASN A 296 -4.32 -5.44 -44.60
CA ASN A 296 -5.10 -4.53 -45.46
C ASN A 296 -5.99 -3.59 -44.64
N GLU A 297 -6.69 -4.09 -43.61
CA GLU A 297 -7.50 -3.24 -42.70
C GLU A 297 -6.62 -2.22 -41.96
N LEU A 298 -5.41 -2.63 -41.57
CA LEU A 298 -4.47 -1.78 -40.84
C LEU A 298 -3.56 -0.95 -41.75
N SER A 299 -3.71 -1.02 -43.08
CA SER A 299 -2.78 -0.38 -44.03
C SER A 299 -2.77 1.14 -43.94
N SER A 300 -3.84 1.74 -43.41
CA SER A 300 -3.94 3.18 -43.15
C SER A 300 -3.15 3.65 -41.94
N PHE A 301 -2.66 2.73 -41.09
CA PHE A 301 -1.88 3.06 -39.90
C PHE A 301 -0.39 2.91 -40.17
N SER A 302 0.38 3.93 -39.77
CA SER A 302 1.83 3.78 -39.64
C SER A 302 2.17 2.83 -38.49
N LYS A 303 3.39 2.27 -38.47
CA LYS A 303 3.87 1.45 -37.34
C LYS A 303 3.78 2.21 -36.01
N ASP A 304 4.15 3.48 -36.02
CA ASP A 304 4.09 4.34 -34.84
C ASP A 304 2.64 4.58 -34.39
N ASP A 305 1.71 4.77 -35.32
CA ASP A 305 0.31 4.98 -34.96
C ASP A 305 -0.37 3.71 -34.46
N LEU A 306 -0.01 2.54 -35.01
CA LEU A 306 -0.41 1.24 -34.47
C LEU A 306 0.07 1.06 -33.03
N ILE A 307 1.33 1.39 -32.75
CA ILE A 307 1.89 1.32 -31.39
C ILE A 307 1.13 2.27 -30.44
N LYS A 308 0.88 3.52 -30.86
CA LYS A 308 0.10 4.50 -30.06
C LYS A 308 -1.30 3.98 -29.75
N HIS A 309 -2.04 3.49 -30.76
CA HIS A 309 -3.40 2.98 -30.58
C HIS A 309 -3.42 1.75 -29.68
N MET A 310 -2.48 0.82 -29.86
CA MET A 310 -2.38 -0.39 -29.02
C MET A 310 -2.06 -0.04 -27.57
N ILE A 311 -1.15 0.91 -27.33
CA ILE A 311 -0.85 1.42 -25.99
C ILE A 311 -2.08 2.11 -25.39
N SER A 312 -2.75 2.99 -26.15
CA SER A 312 -3.94 3.70 -25.68
C SER A 312 -5.07 2.75 -25.30
N LEU A 313 -5.30 1.66 -26.06
CA LEU A 313 -6.35 0.68 -25.75
C LEU A 313 -6.18 0.05 -24.36
N GLU A 314 -4.96 -0.28 -23.97
CA GLU A 314 -4.67 -0.91 -22.66
C GLU A 314 -4.52 0.13 -21.53
N PHE A 315 -3.96 1.31 -21.82
CA PHE A 315 -3.53 2.24 -20.78
C PHE A 315 -4.46 3.44 -20.55
N ASN A 316 -5.50 3.63 -21.37
CA ASN A 316 -6.42 4.75 -21.22
C ASN A 316 -7.08 4.77 -19.82
N GLN A 317 -7.41 3.62 -19.22
CA GLN A 317 -7.99 3.59 -17.86
C GLN A 317 -6.98 3.96 -16.77
N LEU A 318 -5.72 3.49 -16.90
CA LEU A 318 -4.65 3.78 -15.94
C LEU A 318 -4.23 5.25 -15.98
N LEU A 319 -4.06 5.80 -17.19
CA LEU A 319 -3.76 7.21 -17.42
C LEU A 319 -4.88 8.10 -16.85
N ASN A 320 -6.14 7.80 -17.18
CA ASN A 320 -7.30 8.52 -16.64
C ASN A 320 -7.39 8.45 -15.11
N TYR A 321 -7.06 7.30 -14.50
CA TYR A 321 -7.05 7.16 -13.04
C TYR A 321 -5.99 8.08 -12.40
N TYR A 322 -4.76 8.06 -12.91
CA TYR A 322 -3.66 8.85 -12.34
C TYR A 322 -3.74 10.34 -12.66
N GLU A 323 -4.32 10.72 -13.79
CA GLU A 323 -4.70 12.11 -14.08
C GLU A 323 -5.76 12.62 -13.10
N LYS A 324 -6.80 11.82 -12.82
CA LYS A 324 -7.83 12.15 -11.81
C LYS A 324 -7.26 12.20 -10.39
N VAL A 325 -6.28 11.36 -10.05
CA VAL A 325 -5.61 11.40 -8.74
C VAL A 325 -4.71 12.63 -8.61
N LYS A 326 -4.09 13.12 -9.69
CA LYS A 326 -3.43 14.45 -9.69
C LYS A 326 -4.43 15.58 -9.45
N ALA A 327 -5.63 15.48 -10.01
CA ALA A 327 -6.71 16.46 -9.81
C ALA A 327 -7.35 16.43 -8.40
N ASN A 328 -7.23 15.31 -7.66
CA ASN A 328 -7.85 15.07 -6.35
C ASN A 328 -6.90 15.17 -5.15
N LYS A 329 -5.70 15.77 -5.28
CA LYS A 329 -5.02 16.25 -4.07
C LYS A 329 -5.94 17.25 -3.37
N PRO A 330 -6.20 17.13 -2.05
CA PRO A 330 -6.78 18.24 -1.33
C PRO A 330 -5.78 19.38 -1.46
N ASN A 331 -6.15 20.40 -2.23
CA ASN A 331 -5.44 21.67 -2.25
C ASN A 331 -5.23 22.05 -0.79
N LYS A 332 -3.96 22.12 -0.38
CA LYS A 332 -3.61 23.09 0.65
C LYS A 332 -4.24 24.39 0.16
N GLY A 333 -5.16 24.96 0.95
CA GLY A 333 -5.74 26.26 0.64
C GLY A 333 -4.62 27.26 0.30
N PRO A 334 -4.94 28.36 -0.40
CA PRO A 334 -3.93 29.26 -0.94
C PRO A 334 -2.91 29.56 0.16
N LYS A 335 -1.68 29.09 0.01
CA LYS A 335 -0.60 29.60 0.86
C LYS A 335 -0.59 31.10 0.60
N GLY A 336 -0.64 31.92 1.64
CA GLY A 336 -0.30 33.33 1.48
C GLY A 336 1.15 33.41 1.01
N TRP A 337 1.40 34.05 -0.12
CA TRP A 337 2.74 34.15 -0.71
C TRP A 337 3.32 35.53 -0.49
N ALA A 338 4.65 35.54 -0.37
CA ALA A 338 5.47 36.72 -0.16
C ALA A 338 5.37 37.69 -1.35
N LYS A 339 5.52 38.99 -1.07
CA LYS A 339 5.57 40.06 -2.07
C LYS A 339 6.77 39.85 -2.99
N ASP A 340 6.51 39.39 -4.21
CA ASP A 340 7.25 39.90 -5.37
C ASP A 340 6.34 40.95 -6.02
N ASP A 341 6.81 42.20 -6.12
CA ASP A 341 6.04 43.34 -6.65
C ASP A 341 6.12 43.40 -8.19
N GLN A 342 6.93 42.55 -8.83
CA GLN A 342 7.20 42.58 -10.28
C GLN A 342 6.30 41.65 -11.11
N HIS A 343 5.67 40.65 -10.50
CA HIS A 343 4.83 39.68 -11.19
C HIS A 343 3.34 39.84 -10.82
N GLU A 344 2.47 39.73 -11.82
CA GLU A 344 1.02 39.79 -11.68
C GLU A 344 0.39 38.45 -12.07
N ARG A 345 -0.61 38.03 -11.28
CA ARG A 345 -1.27 36.75 -11.44
C ARG A 345 -2.61 36.94 -12.14
N PHE A 346 -2.85 36.10 -13.14
CA PHE A 346 -4.06 36.10 -13.95
C PHE A 346 -4.90 34.87 -13.62
N PHE A 347 -6.21 35.06 -13.47
CA PHE A 347 -7.20 34.00 -13.42
C PHE A 347 -7.74 33.75 -14.83
N ILE A 348 -7.88 32.49 -15.22
CA ILE A 348 -8.57 32.06 -16.43
C ILE A 348 -9.63 31.01 -16.08
N ASN A 349 -10.86 31.18 -16.57
CA ASN A 349 -11.95 30.22 -16.33
C ASN A 349 -11.89 28.96 -17.23
N LEU A 350 -10.67 28.50 -17.52
CA LEU A 350 -10.35 27.24 -18.20
C LEU A 350 -9.57 26.34 -17.26
N GLY A 351 -9.94 25.07 -17.21
CA GLY A 351 -9.29 24.05 -16.39
C GLY A 351 -9.32 22.68 -17.07
N TYR A 352 -8.89 21.65 -16.35
CA TYR A 352 -8.80 20.28 -16.87
C TYR A 352 -10.11 19.75 -17.48
N ASN A 353 -11.25 20.07 -16.87
CA ASN A 353 -12.58 19.65 -17.36
C ASN A 353 -12.90 20.21 -18.75
N LYS A 354 -12.21 21.29 -19.15
CA LYS A 354 -12.36 21.91 -20.47
C LYS A 354 -11.27 21.49 -21.46
N GLY A 355 -10.42 20.53 -21.11
CA GLY A 355 -9.34 20.02 -21.98
C GLY A 355 -8.02 20.76 -21.82
N LEU A 356 -7.93 21.73 -20.89
CA LEU A 356 -6.71 22.51 -20.68
C LEU A 356 -5.64 21.69 -19.95
N ASN A 357 -4.42 21.68 -20.47
CA ASN A 357 -3.22 21.18 -19.79
C ASN A 357 -2.13 22.28 -19.76
N LYS A 358 -1.02 22.05 -19.05
CA LYS A 358 0.06 23.08 -18.92
C LYS A 358 0.58 23.57 -20.26
N GLY A 359 0.84 22.65 -21.20
CA GLY A 359 1.29 23.00 -22.55
C GLY A 359 0.22 23.74 -23.36
N GLY A 360 -1.05 23.39 -23.17
CA GLY A 360 -2.20 24.05 -23.77
C GLY A 360 -2.37 25.48 -23.29
N LEU A 361 -2.24 25.71 -21.98
CA LEU A 361 -2.28 27.04 -21.38
C LEU A 361 -1.09 27.90 -21.84
N LEU A 362 0.12 27.34 -21.83
CA LEU A 362 1.31 28.03 -22.32
C LEU A 362 1.17 28.39 -23.81
N ARG A 363 0.73 27.44 -24.63
CA ARG A 363 0.48 27.67 -26.06
C ARG A 363 -0.58 28.74 -26.28
N LEU A 364 -1.68 28.71 -25.52
CA LEU A 364 -2.74 29.72 -25.60
C LEU A 364 -2.20 31.11 -25.31
N ILE A 365 -1.39 31.27 -24.25
CA ILE A 365 -0.80 32.55 -23.88
C ILE A 365 0.19 33.01 -24.96
N CYS A 366 1.19 32.20 -25.30
CA CYS A 366 2.25 32.58 -26.23
C CYS A 366 1.72 32.88 -27.64
N SER A 367 0.79 32.07 -28.16
CA SER A 367 0.24 32.25 -29.52
C SER A 367 -0.62 33.49 -29.68
N ASN A 368 -1.28 33.96 -28.61
CA ASN A 368 -2.11 35.16 -28.67
C ASN A 368 -1.34 36.43 -28.29
N THR A 369 -0.32 36.34 -27.43
CA THR A 369 0.44 37.50 -26.94
C THR A 369 1.72 37.78 -27.74
N ASN A 370 2.18 36.85 -28.58
CA ASN A 370 3.51 36.84 -29.19
C ASN A 370 4.63 37.03 -28.16
N LEU A 371 4.46 36.47 -26.97
CA LEU A 371 5.48 36.48 -25.92
C LEU A 371 6.16 35.10 -25.83
N PRO A 372 7.47 35.07 -25.58
CA PRO A 372 8.20 33.83 -25.41
C PRO A 372 7.75 33.11 -24.14
N SER A 373 7.93 31.79 -24.09
CA SER A 373 7.49 30.96 -22.95
C SER A 373 8.13 31.38 -21.62
N GLU A 374 9.32 31.97 -21.69
CA GLU A 374 10.10 32.49 -20.58
C GLU A 374 9.45 33.68 -19.88
N SER A 375 8.56 34.41 -20.59
CA SER A 375 7.77 35.51 -20.00
C SER A 375 6.59 35.01 -19.17
N VAL A 376 6.33 33.69 -19.18
CA VAL A 376 5.25 33.05 -18.42
C VAL A 376 5.85 32.33 -17.21
N GLY A 377 5.49 32.81 -16.02
CA GLY A 377 5.90 32.25 -14.74
C GLY A 377 5.11 31.01 -14.35
N GLU A 378 4.72 30.92 -13.07
CA GLU A 378 4.07 29.73 -12.54
C GLU A 378 2.68 29.50 -13.18
N LEU A 379 2.41 28.23 -13.53
CA LEU A 379 1.14 27.77 -14.08
C LEU A 379 0.44 26.83 -13.10
N ASP A 380 -0.69 27.30 -12.55
CA ASP A 380 -1.54 26.59 -11.59
C ASP A 380 -2.85 26.16 -12.26
N LEU A 381 -2.99 24.87 -12.58
CA LEU A 381 -4.20 24.35 -13.21
C LEU A 381 -5.12 23.68 -12.18
N TYR A 382 -6.41 24.03 -12.23
CA TYR A 382 -7.48 23.39 -11.48
C TYR A 382 -8.52 22.79 -12.43
N ASN A 383 -9.56 22.15 -11.87
CA ASN A 383 -10.56 21.45 -12.66
C ASN A 383 -11.37 22.39 -13.57
N ASP A 384 -11.80 23.53 -13.04
CA ASP A 384 -12.71 24.45 -13.73
C ASP A 384 -12.06 25.79 -14.12
N PHE A 385 -10.89 26.09 -13.55
CA PHE A 385 -10.16 27.33 -13.76
C PHE A 385 -8.66 27.09 -13.60
N SER A 386 -7.85 28.06 -13.98
CA SER A 386 -6.40 28.04 -13.81
C SER A 386 -5.87 29.43 -13.48
N PHE A 387 -4.61 29.51 -13.09
CA PHE A 387 -3.87 30.76 -13.02
C PHE A 387 -2.54 30.65 -13.73
N PHE A 388 -2.05 31.81 -14.15
CA PHE A 388 -0.71 31.98 -14.67
C PHE A 388 -0.13 33.31 -14.18
N GLU A 389 1.19 33.41 -14.13
CA GLU A 389 1.89 34.62 -13.71
C GLU A 389 2.73 35.19 -14.85
N MET A 390 2.79 36.52 -14.95
CA MET A 390 3.63 37.24 -15.92
C MET A 390 4.12 38.55 -15.31
N GLU A 391 5.13 39.18 -15.90
CA GLU A 391 5.56 40.51 -15.48
C GLU A 391 4.41 41.53 -15.53
N LYS A 392 4.31 42.38 -14.50
CA LYS A 392 3.25 43.39 -14.37
C LYS A 392 3.25 44.42 -15.52
N SER A 393 4.41 44.66 -16.13
CA SER A 393 4.56 45.49 -17.34
C SER A 393 3.77 44.96 -18.55
N LEU A 394 3.46 43.65 -18.56
CA LEU A 394 2.80 42.96 -19.67
C LEU A 394 1.29 42.80 -19.48
N SER A 395 0.73 43.22 -18.34
CA SER A 395 -0.65 42.92 -17.96
C SER A 395 -1.70 43.42 -18.95
N GLU A 396 -1.59 44.66 -19.41
CA GLU A 396 -2.53 45.20 -20.42
C GLU A 396 -2.43 44.43 -21.73
N LYS A 397 -1.20 44.11 -22.17
CA LYS A 397 -0.97 43.34 -23.40
C LYS A 397 -1.62 41.95 -23.30
N VAL A 398 -1.46 41.27 -22.16
CA VAL A 398 -2.01 39.93 -21.91
C VAL A 398 -3.54 39.96 -21.93
N LEU A 399 -4.17 40.89 -21.18
CA LEU A 399 -5.62 40.99 -21.12
C LEU A 399 -6.22 41.29 -22.50
N ASN A 400 -5.67 42.26 -23.23
CA ASN A 400 -6.17 42.64 -24.55
C ASN A 400 -5.97 41.53 -25.60
N SER A 401 -4.86 40.79 -25.52
CA SER A 401 -4.55 39.72 -26.49
C SER A 401 -5.41 38.48 -26.30
N LEU A 402 -5.85 38.23 -25.06
CA LEU A 402 -6.64 37.07 -24.67
C LEU A 402 -8.14 37.35 -24.61
N GLU A 403 -8.55 38.60 -24.80
CA GLU A 403 -9.96 39.00 -24.84
C GLU A 403 -10.67 38.40 -26.06
N ASN A 404 -11.87 37.85 -25.84
CA ASN A 404 -12.72 37.25 -26.87
C ASN A 404 -12.05 36.11 -27.68
N LYS A 405 -11.08 35.42 -27.08
CA LYS A 405 -10.45 34.23 -27.67
C LYS A 405 -11.13 32.96 -27.22
N GLN A 406 -10.91 31.91 -28.00
CA GLN A 406 -11.40 30.56 -27.71
C GLN A 406 -10.24 29.57 -27.60
N TYR A 407 -10.44 28.55 -26.79
CA TYR A 407 -9.54 27.40 -26.67
C TYR A 407 -10.34 26.13 -27.00
N ASP A 408 -9.94 25.42 -28.05
CA ASP A 408 -10.66 24.24 -28.58
C ASP A 408 -12.18 24.47 -28.73
N GLY A 409 -12.55 25.62 -29.31
CA GLY A 409 -13.94 26.01 -29.55
C GLY A 409 -14.73 26.46 -28.30
N LYS A 410 -14.06 26.68 -27.16
CA LYS A 410 -14.68 27.13 -25.91
C LYS A 410 -14.26 28.54 -25.55
N ASP A 411 -15.23 29.39 -25.25
CA ASP A 411 -14.99 30.73 -24.75
C ASP A 411 -14.34 30.71 -23.36
N PHE A 412 -13.45 31.67 -23.13
CA PHE A 412 -12.84 31.88 -21.83
C PHE A 412 -12.71 33.36 -21.49
N VAL A 413 -12.48 33.62 -20.21
CA VAL A 413 -12.30 34.95 -19.65
C VAL A 413 -11.03 34.95 -18.82
N VAL A 414 -10.18 35.95 -19.04
CA VAL A 414 -8.96 36.21 -18.27
C VAL A 414 -9.16 37.49 -17.46
N GLN A 415 -8.78 37.47 -16.19
CA GLN A 415 -8.84 38.64 -15.30
C GLN A 415 -7.61 38.67 -14.41
N ILE A 416 -7.21 39.84 -13.94
CA ILE A 416 -6.20 39.94 -12.88
C ILE A 416 -6.78 39.34 -11.60
N ALA A 417 -6.06 38.38 -11.01
CA ALA A 417 -6.46 37.75 -9.76
C ALA A 417 -6.30 38.76 -8.61
N SER A 418 -7.40 39.26 -8.08
CA SER A 418 -7.36 40.18 -6.94
C SER A 418 -6.87 39.46 -5.68
N LYS A 419 -5.98 40.13 -4.92
CA LYS A 419 -5.47 39.64 -3.62
C LYS A 419 -6.51 39.70 -2.49
N GLU A 420 -7.74 40.11 -2.78
CA GLU A 420 -8.83 40.11 -1.80
C GLU A 420 -9.79 38.97 -2.10
N GLY A 421 -9.77 37.97 -1.21
CA GLY A 421 -11.03 37.35 -0.80
C GLY A 421 -11.95 38.44 -0.24
N LYS A 422 -12.62 39.19 -1.13
CA LYS A 422 -13.90 39.78 -0.80
C LYS A 422 -14.75 38.59 -0.41
N LYS A 423 -14.94 38.44 0.91
CA LYS A 423 -16.10 37.77 1.49
C LYS A 423 -17.27 38.19 0.63
N SER A 424 -17.74 37.30 -0.24
CA SER A 424 -19.06 37.44 -0.80
C SER A 424 -19.95 37.62 0.42
N SER A 425 -20.61 38.77 0.42
CA SER A 425 -21.49 39.19 1.49
C SER A 425 -22.36 38.01 1.85
N LYS A 426 -22.32 37.63 3.13
CA LYS A 426 -23.43 36.89 3.75
C LYS A 426 -24.65 37.79 3.60
N GLY A 427 -25.30 37.70 2.46
CA GLY A 427 -26.67 38.14 2.27
C GLY A 427 -27.51 37.41 3.30
N ASN A 428 -28.00 38.19 4.25
CA ASN A 428 -28.97 37.84 5.28
C ASN A 428 -29.98 36.77 4.83
N SER A 429 -29.72 35.49 5.10
CA SER A 429 -30.78 34.45 5.09
C SER A 429 -30.78 33.54 6.32
N SER A 430 -29.86 33.73 7.27
CA SER A 430 -29.79 32.89 8.48
C SER A 430 -30.49 33.44 9.72
N LYS A 431 -31.08 34.65 9.68
CA LYS A 431 -31.88 35.18 10.81
C LYS A 431 -33.38 34.89 10.75
N ASN A 432 -33.90 34.33 9.65
CA ASN A 432 -35.34 34.05 9.54
C ASN A 432 -35.75 32.56 9.67
N ARG A 433 -34.80 31.62 9.80
CA ARG A 433 -35.10 30.19 9.99
C ARG A 433 -35.15 29.71 11.44
N LYS A 434 -34.76 30.54 12.42
CA LYS A 434 -34.92 30.22 13.86
C LYS A 434 -36.23 30.70 14.47
N ASN A 435 -36.95 31.63 13.82
CA ASN A 435 -38.26 32.11 14.30
C ASN A 435 -39.46 31.35 13.72
N GLN A 436 -39.29 30.53 12.68
CA GLN A 436 -40.37 29.69 12.14
C GLN A 436 -40.51 28.34 12.86
N ARG A 437 -39.42 27.77 13.40
CA ARG A 437 -39.46 26.51 14.17
C ARG A 437 -40.02 26.65 15.60
N ASN A 438 -40.11 27.87 16.14
CA ASN A 438 -40.74 28.13 17.45
C ASN A 438 -42.22 28.55 17.36
N LYS A 439 -42.75 28.87 16.17
CA LYS A 439 -44.20 29.14 15.97
C LYS A 439 -45.01 27.90 15.61
N GLU A 440 -44.39 26.83 15.13
CA GLU A 440 -45.06 25.54 14.87
C GLU A 440 -45.17 24.63 16.10
N ARG A 441 -44.37 24.86 17.16
CA ARG A 441 -44.48 24.10 18.42
C ARG A 441 -45.49 24.67 19.42
N SER A 442 -46.00 25.89 19.23
CA SER A 442 -47.05 26.47 20.11
C SER A 442 -48.48 26.33 19.56
N ARG A 443 -48.67 25.80 18.34
CA ARG A 443 -49.99 25.52 17.76
C ARG A 443 -50.44 24.06 17.85
N ARG A 444 -49.68 23.19 18.53
CA ARG A 444 -50.05 21.79 18.83
C ARG A 444 -50.32 21.53 20.33
N ARG A 445 -50.50 22.59 21.12
CA ARG A 445 -51.02 22.53 22.49
C ARG A 445 -51.97 23.71 22.70
N ARG A 446 -53.15 23.60 22.09
CA ARG A 446 -54.43 24.14 22.57
C ARG A 446 -55.53 23.28 22.00
#